data_AF-A0A2D4G604-F1
#
_entry.id   AF-A0A2D4G604-F1
#
_cell.length_a   1.000
_cell.length_b   1.000
_cell.length_c   1.000
_cell.angle_alpha   90.00
_cell.angle_beta   90.00
_cell.angle_gamma   90.00
#
_symmetry.space_group_name_H-M   'P 1'
#
loop_
_entity.id
_entity.type
_entity.pdbx_description
1 polymer ?
#
loop_
_entity_poly.entity_id
_entity_poly.type
_entity_poly.pdbx_seq_one_letter_code
_entity_poly.pdbx_strand_id
1 'polypeptide(L)'
;MYVAPLCFLYNEPSKLYQIFREIYVRYFFRLHSISSHSSGIVSLCLLFENLLQSHLPQLFYHLREIGAQPLRISFKWMVRAFSGYLATDQLLFLWDRILGYNTLEILAVLAAAVFAFRAGNLMEVTSLAAAEVRISFQL
;
A
#
# COMPACT_ATOMS: atom_id res chain seq x y z
N MET A 1 -0.48 1.12 13.44
CA MET A 1 0.95 1.22 13.83
C MET A 1 1.64 2.41 13.14
N TYR A 2 0.93 3.49 12.78
CA TYR A 2 1.52 4.63 12.06
C TYR A 2 2.54 5.45 12.86
N VAL A 3 2.50 5.36 14.19
CA VAL A 3 3.40 6.15 15.05
C VAL A 3 4.82 5.59 15.06
N ALA A 4 4.98 4.27 14.96
CA ALA A 4 6.27 3.61 15.14
C ALA A 4 7.38 4.10 14.16
N PRO A 5 7.11 4.30 12.85
CA PRO A 5 8.10 4.88 11.94
C PRO A 5 8.53 6.30 12.32
N LEU A 6 7.62 7.11 12.87
CA LEU A 6 7.93 8.49 13.26
C LEU A 6 8.80 8.57 14.52
N CYS A 7 8.85 7.52 15.34
CA CYS A 7 9.76 7.44 16.49
C CYS A 7 11.24 7.46 16.07
N PHE A 8 11.56 7.12 14.82
CA PHE A 8 12.92 7.25 14.28
C PHE A 8 13.30 8.69 13.91
N LEU A 9 12.31 9.58 13.75
CA LEU A 9 12.51 10.98 13.41
C LEU A 9 12.44 11.91 14.62
N TYR A 10 11.60 11.57 15.60
CA TYR A 10 11.31 12.44 16.74
C TYR A 10 11.52 11.70 18.06
N ASN A 11 12.47 12.20 18.87
CA ASN A 11 12.73 11.69 20.21
C ASN A 11 11.76 12.27 21.26
N GLU A 12 11.20 13.46 21.01
CA GLU A 12 10.27 14.11 21.95
C GLU A 12 8.82 13.69 21.69
N PRO A 13 8.13 13.06 22.67
CA PRO A 13 6.77 12.56 22.49
C PRO A 13 5.76 13.63 22.07
N SER A 14 5.92 14.86 22.59
CA SER A 14 5.02 15.97 22.26
C SER A 14 5.10 16.36 20.78
N LYS A 15 6.32 16.46 20.22
CA LYS A 15 6.53 16.76 18.80
C LYS A 15 6.07 15.59 17.92
N LEU A 16 6.42 14.37 18.31
CA LEU A 16 5.98 13.15 17.64
C LEU A 16 4.45 13.11 17.50
N TYR A 17 3.73 13.36 18.59
CA TYR A 17 2.27 13.38 18.58
C TYR A 17 1.71 14.48 17.67
N GLN A 18 2.26 15.69 17.73
CA GLN A 18 1.84 16.79 16.87
C GLN A 18 1.97 16.44 15.39
N ILE A 19 3.13 15.92 14.98
CA ILE A 19 3.38 15.54 13.58
C ILE A 19 2.48 14.37 13.17
N PHE A 20 2.38 13.35 14.01
CA PHE A 20 1.48 12.22 13.73
C PHE A 20 0.03 12.68 13.53
N ARG A 21 -0.47 13.56 14.39
CA ARG A 21 -1.83 14.09 14.28
C ARG A 21 -2.04 14.84 12.97
N GLU A 22 -1.10 15.70 12.58
CA GLU A 22 -1.20 16.44 11.31
C GLU A 22 -1.23 15.51 10.09
N ILE A 23 -0.33 14.52 10.04
CA ILE A 23 -0.32 13.53 8.95
C ILE A 23 -1.63 12.74 8.92
N TYR A 24 -2.11 12.30 10.09
CA TYR A 24 -3.31 11.48 10.17
C TYR A 24 -4.56 12.23 9.72
N VAL A 25 -4.78 13.44 10.26
CA VAL A 25 -6.00 14.23 10.00
C VAL A 25 -6.02 14.79 8.57
N ARG A 26 -4.86 14.99 7.92
CA ARG A 26 -4.81 15.46 6.53
C ARG A 26 -4.93 14.32 5.53
N TYR A 27 -4.28 13.19 5.81
CA TYR A 27 -4.12 12.09 4.87
C TYR A 27 -4.74 10.78 5.38
N PHE A 28 -4.16 10.17 6.41
CA PHE A 28 -4.44 8.76 6.71
C PHE A 28 -5.87 8.47 7.20
N PHE A 29 -6.61 9.46 7.71
CA PHE A 29 -8.02 9.27 8.06
C PHE A 29 -8.86 8.80 6.85
N ARG A 30 -8.48 9.23 5.63
CA ARG A 30 -9.14 8.87 4.36
C ARG A 30 -9.02 7.39 4.02
N LEU A 31 -8.03 6.72 4.63
CA LEU A 31 -7.81 5.28 4.47
C LEU A 31 -8.77 4.44 5.33
N HIS A 32 -9.43 5.07 6.32
CA HIS A 32 -10.32 4.42 7.29
C HIS A 32 -11.77 4.91 7.23
N SER A 33 -12.08 5.76 6.26
CA SER A 33 -13.42 6.32 6.07
C SER A 33 -13.89 6.05 4.64
N ILE A 34 -15.10 5.52 4.51
CA ILE A 34 -15.73 5.33 3.20
C ILE A 34 -16.20 6.70 2.72
N SER A 35 -15.66 7.15 1.59
CA SER A 35 -16.03 8.42 0.95
C SER A 35 -15.78 8.34 -0.55
N SER A 36 -16.33 9.29 -1.31
CA SER A 36 -16.09 9.45 -2.75
C SER A 36 -14.84 10.28 -3.09
N HIS A 37 -14.01 10.60 -2.11
CA HIS A 37 -12.81 11.41 -2.31
C HIS A 37 -11.78 10.63 -3.14
N SER A 38 -11.12 11.28 -4.10
CA SER A 38 -10.13 10.65 -5.01
C SER A 38 -8.98 9.94 -4.28
N SER A 39 -8.51 10.51 -3.18
CA SER A 39 -7.51 9.89 -2.29
C SER A 39 -8.10 9.00 -1.18
N GLY A 40 -9.40 8.71 -1.20
CA GLY A 40 -10.06 7.81 -0.25
C GLY A 40 -9.81 6.34 -0.58
N ILE A 41 -9.92 5.45 0.42
CA ILE A 41 -9.55 4.04 0.25
C ILE A 41 -10.28 3.36 -0.92
N VAL A 42 -11.56 3.66 -1.16
CA VAL A 42 -12.34 3.09 -2.27
C VAL A 42 -11.75 3.48 -3.63
N SER A 43 -11.43 4.76 -3.81
CA SER A 43 -10.80 5.26 -5.04
C SER A 43 -9.40 4.69 -5.24
N LEU A 44 -8.64 4.47 -4.16
CA LEU A 44 -7.33 3.81 -4.23
C LEU A 44 -7.45 2.34 -4.65
N CYS A 45 -8.44 1.61 -4.14
CA CYS A 45 -8.73 0.24 -4.57
C CYS A 45 -9.03 0.16 -6.07
N LEU A 46 -9.89 1.06 -6.56
CA LEU A 46 -10.24 1.14 -7.97
C LEU A 46 -9.04 1.51 -8.84
N LEU A 47 -8.22 2.48 -8.40
CA LEU A 47 -6.98 2.84 -9.08
C LEU A 47 -6.02 1.64 -9.16
N PHE A 48 -5.82 0.91 -8.06
CA PHE A 48 -4.98 -0.29 -8.03
C PHE A 48 -5.48 -1.35 -9.03
N GLU A 49 -6.78 -1.66 -9.02
CA GLU A 49 -7.33 -2.66 -9.93
C GLU A 49 -7.21 -2.24 -11.40
N ASN A 50 -7.49 -0.97 -11.71
CA ASN A 50 -7.34 -0.44 -13.06
C ASN A 50 -5.90 -0.53 -13.55
N LEU A 51 -4.92 -0.15 -12.72
CA LEU A 51 -3.50 -0.26 -13.04
C LEU A 51 -3.11 -1.72 -13.29
N LEU A 52 -3.53 -2.63 -12.42
CA LEU A 52 -3.14 -4.03 -12.51
C LEU A 52 -3.77 -4.72 -13.73
N GLN A 53 -5.05 -4.46 -14.01
CA GLN A 53 -5.74 -5.01 -15.18
C GLN A 53 -5.20 -4.42 -16.50
N SER A 54 -4.85 -3.13 -16.52
CA SER A 54 -4.34 -2.48 -17.73
C SER A 54 -2.92 -2.92 -18.08
N HIS A 55 -2.06 -3.09 -17.07
CA HIS A 55 -0.63 -3.36 -17.30
C HIS A 55 -0.26 -4.85 -17.18
N LEU A 56 -0.99 -5.64 -16.38
CA LEU A 56 -0.70 -7.05 -16.11
C LEU A 56 -1.98 -7.91 -16.13
N PRO A 57 -2.78 -7.88 -17.21
CA PRO A 57 -4.06 -8.58 -17.27
C PRO A 57 -3.93 -10.08 -17.04
N GLN A 58 -2.90 -10.71 -17.63
CA GLN A 58 -2.66 -12.16 -17.50
C GLN A 58 -2.42 -12.57 -16.04
N LEU A 59 -1.57 -11.81 -15.34
CA LEU A 59 -1.31 -12.02 -13.91
C LEU A 59 -2.58 -11.82 -13.08
N PHE A 60 -3.35 -10.78 -13.38
CA PHE A 60 -4.60 -10.51 -12.68
C PHE A 60 -5.58 -11.69 -12.78
N TYR A 61 -5.79 -12.24 -13.99
CA TYR A 61 -6.67 -13.38 -14.19
C TYR A 61 -6.13 -14.66 -13.53
N HIS A 62 -4.85 -14.98 -13.74
CA HIS A 62 -4.18 -16.12 -13.12
C HIS A 62 -4.37 -16.14 -11.59
N LEU A 63 -4.06 -15.01 -10.94
CA LEU A 63 -4.20 -14.88 -9.50
C LEU A 63 -5.66 -15.04 -9.05
N ARG A 64 -6.64 -14.57 -9.82
CA ARG A 64 -8.06 -14.79 -9.51
C ARG A 64 -8.47 -16.25 -9.63
N GLU A 65 -7.97 -16.98 -10.62
CA GLU A 65 -8.27 -18.41 -10.83
C GLU A 65 -7.79 -19.26 -9.65
N ILE A 66 -6.60 -18.96 -9.10
CA ILE A 66 -6.06 -19.65 -7.92
C ILE A 66 -6.61 -19.10 -6.58
N GLY A 67 -7.63 -18.23 -6.61
CA GLY A 67 -8.27 -17.63 -5.43
C GLY A 67 -7.48 -16.50 -4.75
N ALA A 68 -6.35 -16.07 -5.32
CA ALA A 68 -5.48 -15.02 -4.84
C ALA A 68 -5.89 -13.63 -5.34
N GLN A 69 -7.08 -13.16 -4.95
CA GLN A 69 -7.58 -11.83 -5.37
C GLN A 69 -6.58 -10.70 -5.05
N PRO A 70 -5.99 -10.04 -6.08
CA PRO A 70 -4.90 -9.07 -5.86
C PRO A 70 -5.28 -7.94 -4.90
N LEU A 71 -6.51 -7.42 -5.03
CA LEU A 71 -7.01 -6.34 -4.20
C LEU A 71 -7.09 -6.75 -2.72
N ARG A 72 -7.49 -7.99 -2.42
CA ARG A 72 -7.60 -8.48 -1.04
C ARG A 72 -6.23 -8.52 -0.34
N ILE A 73 -5.17 -8.80 -1.10
CA ILE A 73 -3.79 -8.80 -0.62
C ILE A 73 -3.33 -7.35 -0.41
N SER A 74 -3.44 -6.50 -1.44
CA SER A 74 -2.91 -5.13 -1.44
C SER A 74 -3.67 -4.18 -0.52
N PHE A 75 -4.96 -4.45 -0.24
CA PHE A 75 -5.79 -3.64 0.65
C PHE A 75 -5.15 -3.45 2.02
N LYS A 76 -4.56 -4.52 2.58
CA LYS A 76 -3.90 -4.48 3.90
C LYS A 76 -2.69 -3.53 3.90
N TRP A 77 -2.01 -3.38 2.75
CA TRP A 77 -0.88 -2.46 2.59
C TRP A 77 -1.37 -1.03 2.47
N MET A 78 -2.34 -0.79 1.58
CA MET A 78 -2.89 0.55 1.31
C MET A 78 -3.56 1.14 2.54
N VAL A 79 -4.43 0.39 3.23
CA VAL A 79 -5.10 0.87 4.45
C VAL A 79 -4.07 1.26 5.50
N ARG A 80 -2.92 0.57 5.59
CA ARG A 80 -1.85 0.88 6.56
C ARG A 80 -0.79 1.85 6.03
N ALA A 81 -1.00 2.43 4.85
CA ALA A 81 0.01 3.25 4.16
C ALA A 81 1.40 2.59 4.15
N PHE A 82 1.45 1.27 3.96
CA PHE A 82 2.63 0.40 4.00
C PHE A 82 3.38 0.31 5.35
N SER A 83 2.85 0.90 6.41
CA SER A 83 3.39 0.77 7.76
C SER A 83 3.38 -0.69 8.23
N GLY A 84 4.56 -1.21 8.57
CA GLY A 84 4.77 -2.61 8.97
C GLY A 84 5.00 -3.57 7.81
N TYR A 85 5.06 -3.07 6.57
CA TYR A 85 5.41 -3.87 5.38
C TYR A 85 6.75 -3.45 4.76
N LEU A 86 7.03 -2.15 4.71
CA LEU A 86 8.32 -1.63 4.25
C LEU A 86 9.29 -1.42 5.40
N ALA A 87 10.58 -1.47 5.10
CA ALA A 87 11.62 -0.96 5.99
C ALA A 87 11.39 0.55 6.28
N THR A 88 11.77 1.01 7.48
CA THR A 88 11.40 2.35 7.95
C THR A 88 11.91 3.46 7.01
N ASP A 89 13.12 3.35 6.50
CA ASP A 89 13.71 4.30 5.54
C ASP A 89 12.89 4.38 4.24
N GLN A 90 12.55 3.23 3.64
CA GLN A 90 11.72 3.16 2.44
C GLN A 90 10.31 3.70 2.68
N LEU A 91 9.74 3.40 3.86
CA LEU A 91 8.43 3.87 4.26
C LEU A 91 8.40 5.40 4.42
N LEU A 92 9.43 5.98 5.03
CA LEU A 92 9.54 7.43 5.20
C LEU A 92 9.68 8.13 3.84
N PHE A 93 10.44 7.57 2.89
CA PHE A 93 10.48 8.10 1.52
C PHE A 93 9.12 8.06 0.83
N LEU A 94 8.33 6.99 1.01
CA LEU A 94 6.96 6.93 0.50
C LEU A 94 6.10 8.05 1.11
N TRP A 95 6.23 8.29 2.41
CA TRP A 95 5.46 9.32 3.10
C TRP A 95 5.90 10.74 2.69
N ASP A 96 7.18 10.96 2.41
CA ASP A 96 7.66 12.21 1.82
C ASP A 96 6.99 12.49 0.47
N ARG A 97 6.76 11.46 -0.35
CA ARG A 97 6.02 11.61 -1.62
C ARG A 97 4.55 11.93 -1.41
N ILE A 98 3.91 11.35 -0.38
CA ILE A 98 2.52 11.71 -0.01
C ILE A 98 2.44 13.19 0.36
N LEU A 99 3.38 13.67 1.17
CA LEU A 99 3.45 15.07 1.58
C LEU A 99 3.76 15.99 0.38
N GLY A 100 4.74 15.61 -0.45
CA GLY A 100 5.19 16.41 -1.59
C GLY A 100 4.16 16.52 -2.71
N TYR A 101 3.44 15.44 -3.04
CA TYR A 101 2.38 15.44 -4.06
C TYR A 101 0.99 15.78 -3.49
N ASN A 102 0.85 15.83 -2.17
CA ASN A 102 -0.41 16.07 -1.48
C ASN A 102 -1.53 15.08 -1.89
N THR A 103 -1.19 13.81 -2.11
CA THR A 103 -2.13 12.76 -2.54
C THR A 103 -1.75 11.39 -1.98
N LEU A 104 -2.74 10.50 -1.83
CA LEU A 104 -2.55 9.10 -1.42
C LEU A 104 -2.52 8.13 -2.61
N GLU A 105 -2.70 8.59 -3.84
CA GLU A 105 -2.71 7.73 -5.05
C GLU A 105 -1.43 6.92 -5.21
N ILE A 106 -0.30 7.45 -4.74
CA ILE A 106 1.00 6.77 -4.73
C ILE A 106 0.96 5.43 -3.98
N LEU A 107 0.05 5.24 -3.03
CA LEU A 107 -0.12 3.97 -2.33
C LEU A 107 -0.64 2.86 -3.27
N ALA A 108 -1.60 3.19 -4.12
CA ALA A 108 -2.14 2.26 -5.11
C ALA A 108 -1.13 1.97 -6.22
N VAL A 109 -0.41 3.01 -6.65
CA VAL A 109 0.67 2.88 -7.64
C VAL A 109 1.78 1.97 -7.13
N LEU A 110 2.24 2.17 -5.89
CA LEU A 110 3.26 1.32 -5.28
C LEU A 110 2.77 -0.12 -5.13
N ALA A 111 1.52 -0.32 -4.71
CA ALA A 111 0.93 -1.65 -4.62
C ALA A 111 0.97 -2.35 -5.98
N ALA A 112 0.53 -1.70 -7.07
CA ALA A 112 0.58 -2.27 -8.41
C ALA A 112 2.03 -2.54 -8.88
N ALA A 113 2.96 -1.64 -8.57
CA ALA A 113 4.37 -1.79 -8.91
C ALA A 113 5.01 -3.02 -8.23
N VAL A 114 4.59 -3.36 -7.01
CA VAL A 114 5.07 -4.58 -6.32
C VAL A 114 4.59 -5.85 -7.03
N PHE A 115 3.34 -5.88 -7.50
CA PHE A 115 2.85 -6.98 -8.34
C PHE A 115 3.62 -7.07 -9.66
N ALA A 116 3.91 -5.92 -10.29
CA ALA A 116 4.71 -5.87 -11.51
C ALA A 116 6.14 -6.42 -11.30
N PHE A 117 6.78 -5.98 -10.22
CA PHE A 117 8.14 -6.42 -9.87
C PHE A 117 8.21 -7.92 -9.58
N ARG A 118 7.15 -8.49 -9.00
CA ARG A 118 7.05 -9.92 -8.68
C ARG A 118 6.33 -10.76 -9.75
N ALA A 119 5.97 -10.18 -10.90
CA ALA A 119 5.07 -10.82 -11.86
C ALA A 119 5.56 -12.20 -12.32
N GLY A 120 6.85 -12.34 -12.67
CA GLY A 120 7.42 -13.63 -13.07
C GLY A 120 7.23 -14.71 -12.01
N ASN A 121 7.62 -14.42 -10.77
CA ASN A 121 7.46 -15.35 -9.65
C ASN A 121 5.99 -15.68 -9.34
N LEU A 122 5.07 -14.74 -9.55
CA LEU A 122 3.65 -14.91 -9.26
C LEU A 122 2.93 -15.73 -10.34
N MET A 123 3.38 -15.67 -11.59
CA MET A 123 2.84 -16.50 -12.68
C MET A 123 3.09 -17.99 -12.47
N GLU A 124 4.13 -18.36 -11.71
CA GLU A 124 4.46 -19.75 -11.40
C GLU A 124 3.68 -20.33 -10.22
N VAL A 125 2.90 -19.49 -9.52
CA VAL A 125 2.17 -19.91 -8.32
C VAL A 125 0.89 -20.64 -8.69
N THR A 126 0.58 -21.72 -7.97
CA THR A 126 -0.66 -22.50 -8.15
C THR A 126 -1.62 -22.44 -6.97
N SER A 127 -1.29 -21.71 -5.89
CA SER A 127 -2.15 -21.58 -4.70
C SER A 127 -2.05 -20.21 -4.02
N LEU A 128 -3.13 -19.82 -3.34
CA LEU A 128 -3.19 -18.57 -2.56
C LEU A 128 -2.01 -18.43 -1.58
N ALA A 129 -1.72 -19.47 -0.80
CA ALA A 129 -0.66 -19.43 0.22
C ALA A 129 0.72 -19.15 -0.40
N ALA A 130 1.02 -19.76 -1.55
CA ALA A 130 2.27 -19.54 -2.25
C ALA A 130 2.35 -18.13 -2.87
N ALA A 131 1.21 -17.52 -3.24
CA ALA A 131 1.15 -16.16 -3.75
C ALA A 131 1.43 -15.16 -2.63
N GLU A 132 0.81 -15.34 -1.45
CA GLU A 132 1.01 -14.49 -0.28
C GLU A 132 2.47 -14.49 0.19
N VAL A 133 3.16 -15.65 0.13
CA VAL A 133 4.58 -15.74 0.46
C VAL A 133 5.44 -14.99 -0.55
N ARG A 134 5.26 -15.26 -1.85
CA ARG A 134 6.10 -14.68 -2.92
C ARG A 134 5.91 -13.18 -3.12
N ILE A 135 4.77 -12.65 -2.70
CA ILE A 135 4.46 -11.23 -2.80
C ILE A 135 4.83 -10.42 -1.56
N SER A 136 5.19 -11.09 -0.46
CA SER A 136 5.59 -10.44 0.77
C SER A 136 6.85 -9.60 0.59
N PHE A 137 6.98 -8.54 1.40
CA PHE A 137 8.11 -7.60 1.39
C PHE A 137 9.36 -8.13 2.10
N GLN A 138 9.38 -9.41 2.48
CA GLN A 138 10.55 -10.02 3.10
C GLN A 138 11.61 -10.29 2.02
N LEU A 139 12.77 -9.64 2.16
CA LEU A 139 14.02 -10.01 1.51
C LEU A 139 14.61 -11.24 2.20
#